data_AF-A0A4U5JMA3-F1
#
_entry.id   AF-A0A4U5JMA3-F1
#
_cell.length_a   1.000
_cell.length_b   1.000
_cell.length_c   1.000
_cell.angle_alpha   90.00
_cell.angle_beta   90.00
_cell.angle_gamma   90.00
#
_symmetry.space_group_name_H-M   'P 1'
#
loop_
_entity.id
_entity.type
_entity.pdbx_description
1 polymer ?
#
loop_
_entity_poly.entity_id
_entity_poly.type
_entity_poly.pdbx_seq_one_letter_code
_entity_poly.pdbx_strand_id
1 'polypeptide(L)' 'MQDRPFTDIGSALASIDGFSGLPEDFVLAISDDMQDPMGAGMAIVADRILARGWLPAGFEQREGFRLYRYGSQDI' A
#
# COMPACT_ATOMS: atom_id res chain seq x y z
N MET A 1 -2.88 -17.66 -1.07
CA MET A 1 -2.21 -16.73 -0.13
C MET A 1 -3.29 -16.13 0.74
N GLN A 2 -3.16 -16.22 2.07
CA GLN A 2 -4.03 -15.45 2.96
C GLN A 2 -3.50 -14.01 2.97
N ASP A 3 -4.04 -13.16 2.11
CA ASP A 3 -3.74 -11.72 2.15
C ASP A 3 -4.45 -11.14 3.38
N ARG A 4 -3.78 -11.16 4.53
CA ARG A 4 -4.29 -10.47 5.72
C ARG A 4 -4.14 -8.97 5.49
N PRO A 5 -5.22 -8.21 5.37
CA PRO A 5 -5.12 -6.79 5.14
C PRO A 5 -4.56 -6.09 6.38
N PHE A 6 -3.78 -5.04 6.17
CA PHE A 6 -3.41 -4.11 7.23
C PHE A 6 -4.65 -3.33 7.67
N THR A 7 -4.83 -3.26 8.99
CA THR A 7 -5.93 -2.52 9.64
C THR A 7 -5.43 -1.28 10.37
N ASP A 8 -4.12 -1.01 10.32
CA ASP A 8 -3.50 0.17 10.92
C ASP A 8 -2.35 0.68 10.05
N ILE A 9 -2.13 2.01 10.11
CA ILE A 9 -1.11 2.70 9.31
C ILE A 9 0.30 2.25 9.69
N GLY A 10 0.57 2.04 10.99
CA GLY A 10 1.91 1.70 11.48
C GLY A 10 2.44 0.40 10.88
N SER A 11 1.61 -0.65 10.89
CA SER A 11 1.94 -1.95 10.29
C SER A 11 2.13 -1.87 8.78
N ALA A 12 1.29 -1.08 8.08
CA ALA A 12 1.43 -0.86 6.64
C ALA A 12 2.76 -0.16 6.31
N LEU A 13 3.13 0.88 7.06
CA LEU A 13 4.41 1.57 6.90
C LEU A 13 5.60 0.67 7.20
N ALA A 14 5.54 -0.13 8.27
CA ALA A 14 6.59 -1.08 8.59
C ALA A 14 6.80 -2.14 7.48
N SER A 15 5.71 -2.58 6.85
CA SER A 15 5.76 -3.47 5.69
C SER A 15 6.43 -2.81 4.49
N ILE A 16 6.07 -1.54 4.21
CA ILE A 16 6.71 -0.76 3.16
C ILE A 16 8.20 -0.58 3.46
N ASP A 17 8.59 -0.22 4.68
CA ASP A 17 10.00 0.02 5.01
C ASP A 17 10.84 -1.26 5.02
N GLY A 18 10.25 -2.39 5.40
CA GLY A 18 10.95 -3.67 5.50
C GLY A 18 11.15 -4.39 4.17
N PHE A 19 10.45 -3.99 3.10
CA PHE A 19 10.55 -4.67 1.82
C PHE A 19 11.78 -4.22 1.02
N SER A 20 12.55 -5.15 0.46
CA SER A 20 13.80 -4.83 -0.27
C SER A 20 13.80 -5.20 -1.76
N GLY A 21 12.65 -5.63 -2.30
CA GLY A 21 12.51 -6.04 -3.71
C GLY A 21 12.10 -4.90 -4.65
N LEU A 22 11.70 -5.28 -5.87
CA LEU A 22 11.14 -4.36 -6.86
C LEU A 22 9.71 -3.94 -6.48
N PRO A 23 9.29 -2.70 -6.80
CA PRO A 23 7.93 -2.25 -6.51
C PRO A 23 6.85 -3.13 -7.16
N GLU A 24 7.13 -3.70 -8.32
CA GLU A 24 6.21 -4.60 -9.04
C GLU A 24 5.92 -5.91 -8.29
N ASP A 25 6.87 -6.34 -7.45
CA ASP A 25 6.73 -7.52 -6.58
C ASP A 25 6.05 -7.19 -5.25
N PHE A 26 5.90 -5.90 -4.93
CA PHE A 26 5.28 -5.46 -3.69
C PHE A 26 3.78 -5.27 -3.85
N VAL A 27 3.02 -5.88 -2.94
CA VAL A 27 1.58 -5.68 -2.82
C VAL A 27 1.23 -5.27 -1.40
N LEU A 28 0.28 -4.34 -1.28
CA LEU A 28 -0.17 -3.85 0.02
C LEU A 28 -1.68 -4.03 0.14
N ALA A 29 -2.09 -5.01 0.95
CA ALA A 29 -3.50 -5.23 1.27
C ALA A 29 -3.92 -4.27 2.39
N ILE A 30 -4.85 -3.35 2.12
CA ILE A 30 -5.37 -2.38 3.09
C ILE A 30 -6.85 -2.63 3.31
N SER A 31 -7.26 -2.85 4.57
CA SER A 31 -8.66 -3.07 4.91
C SER A 31 -9.52 -1.86 4.52
N ASP A 32 -10.78 -2.10 4.17
CA ASP A 32 -11.70 -1.01 3.85
C ASP A 32 -11.95 -0.11 5.07
N ASP A 33 -11.92 -0.68 6.29
CA ASP A 33 -12.06 0.07 7.54
C ASP A 33 -10.92 1.06 7.81
N MET A 34 -9.71 0.74 7.33
CA MET A 34 -8.54 1.63 7.44
C MET A 34 -8.62 2.80 6.46
N GLN A 35 -9.43 2.68 5.40
CA GLN A 35 -9.62 3.75 4.43
C GLN A 35 -10.60 4.78 4.99
N ASP A 36 -10.06 5.79 5.66
CA ASP A 36 -10.88 6.86 6.21
C ASP A 36 -11.54 7.68 5.08
N PRO A 37 -12.76 8.20 5.30
CA PRO A 37 -13.48 8.96 4.28
C PRO A 37 -12.75 10.23 3.80
N MET A 38 -11.81 10.76 4.58
CA MET A 38 -11.02 11.94 4.21
C MET A 38 -9.74 11.57 3.42
N GLY A 39 -9.36 10.28 3.40
CA GLY A 39 -8.17 9.77 2.73
C GLY A 39 -6.85 10.08 3.46
N ALA A 40 -6.87 10.52 4.71
CA ALA A 40 -5.68 10.91 5.46
C ALA A 40 -4.70 9.74 5.66
N GLY A 41 -5.21 8.56 6.00
CA GLY A 41 -4.38 7.36 6.18
C GLY A 41 -3.71 6.93 4.89
N MET A 42 -4.45 6.98 3.78
CA MET A 42 -3.91 6.67 2.46
C MET A 42 -2.91 7.71 1.97
N ALA A 43 -3.08 8.99 2.32
CA ALA A 43 -2.09 10.02 2.01
C ALA A 43 -0.74 9.76 2.69
N ILE A 44 -0.74 9.30 3.95
CA ILE A 44 0.48 8.92 4.68
C ILE A 44 1.15 7.70 4.04
N VAL A 45 0.36 6.68 3.67
CA VAL A 45 0.86 5.50 2.95
C VAL A 45 1.47 5.89 1.60
N ALA A 46 0.78 6.73 0.83
CA ALA A 46 1.25 7.20 -0.46
C ALA A 46 2.55 8.01 -0.35
N ASP A 47 2.66 8.91 0.63
CA ASP A 47 3.90 9.66 0.90
C ASP A 47 5.09 8.72 1.15
N ARG A 48 4.88 7.67 1.94
CA ARG A 48 5.94 6.68 2.19
C ARG A 48 6.33 5.89 0.94
N ILE A 49 5.35 5.50 0.12
CA ILE A 49 5.60 4.83 -1.16
C ILE A 49 6.42 5.74 -2.09
N LEU A 50 6.06 7.03 -2.19
CA LEU A 50 6.78 8.02 -3.00
C LEU A 50 8.20 8.27 -2.47
N ALA A 51 8.40 8.29 -1.15
CA ALA A 51 9.73 8.40 -0.54
C ALA A 51 10.66 7.23 -0.90
N ARG A 52 10.11 6.09 -1.35
CA ARG A 52 10.87 4.95 -1.90
C ARG A 52 11.16 5.06 -3.40
N GLY A 53 10.66 6.08 -4.09
CA GLY A 53 10.74 6.22 -5.55
C GLY A 53 9.76 5.29 -6.29
N TRP A 54 8.69 4.85 -5.62
CA TRP A 54 7.67 3.99 -6.20
C TRP A 54 6.43 4.80 -6.56
N LEU A 55 5.70 4.34 -7.58
CA LEU A 55 4.43 4.93 -8.00
C LEU A 55 3.26 3.97 -7.79
N PRO A 56 2.07 4.46 -7.39
CA PRO A 56 0.87 3.66 -7.37
C PRO A 56 0.53 3.16 -8.79
N ALA A 57 0.37 1.84 -8.94
CA ALA A 57 -0.02 1.19 -10.20
C ALA A 57 -1.50 0.77 -10.21
N GLY A 58 -2.29 1.28 -9.26
CA GLY A 58 -3.69 0.94 -9.06
C GLY A 58 -3.92 -0.07 -7.95
N PHE A 59 -5.17 -0.54 -7.84
CA PHE A 59 -5.57 -1.51 -6.83
C PHE A 59 -6.62 -2.49 -7.37
N GLU A 60 -6.68 -3.65 -6.73
CA GLU A 60 -7.74 -4.63 -6.91
C GLU A 60 -8.65 -4.58 -5.68
N GLN A 61 -9.94 -4.30 -5.86
CA GLN A 61 -10.92 -4.39 -4.78
C GLN A 61 -11.24 -5.87 -4.51
N ARG A 62 -11.15 -6.27 -3.25
CA ARG A 62 -11.56 -7.59 -2.75
C ARG A 62 -12.58 -7.41 -1.63
N GLU A 63 -13.11 -8.53 -1.12
CA GLU A 63 -14.09 -8.50 -0.04
C GLU A 63 -13.43 -8.00 1.26
N GLY A 64 -13.76 -6.77 1.66
CA GLY A 64 -13.30 -6.14 2.91
C GLY A 64 -11.93 -5.46 2.84
N PHE A 65 -11.27 -5.42 1.69
CA PHE A 65 -9.97 -4.76 1.52
C PHE A 65 -9.62 -4.46 0.06
N ARG A 66 -8.64 -3.57 -0.14
CA ARG A 66 -8.01 -3.28 -1.43
C ARG A 66 -6.57 -3.77 -1.46
N LEU A 67 -6.18 -4.42 -2.55
CA LEU A 67 -4.80 -4.82 -2.81
C LEU A 67 -4.13 -3.80 -3.74
N TYR A 68 -3.30 -2.93 -3.18
CA TYR A 68 -2.55 -1.92 -3.92
C TYR A 68 -1.30 -2.52 -4.56
N ARG A 69 -1.00 -2.09 -5.78
CA ARG A 69 0.19 -2.48 -6.54
C ARG A 69 1.01 -1.23 -6.86
N TYR A 70 2.30 -1.44 -7.08
CA TYR A 70 3.24 -0.34 -7.31
C TYR A 70 4.13 -0.62 -8.51
N GLY A 71 4.63 0.45 -9.10
CA GLY A 71 5.58 0.40 -10.20
C GLY A 71 6.79 1.28 -9.92
N SER A 72 7.85 1.01 -10.66
CA SER A 72 9.03 1.88 -10.67
C SER A 72 8.65 3.21 -11.31
N GLN A 73 9.19 4.32 -10.79
CA GLN A 73 9.12 5.60 -11.48
C GLN A 73 10.11 5.55 -12.65
N ASP A 74 9.64 5.20 -13.85
CA ASP A 74 10.43 5.36 -15.09
C ASP A 74 10.79 6.85 -15.23
N ILE A 75 12.10 7.13 -15.32
CA ILE A 75 12.69 8.47 -15.57
C ILE A 75 13.18 8.49 -17.02
#